data_AF-A0AAP6DC26-F1
#
_entry.id   AF-A0AAP6DC26-F1
#
_cell.length_a   1.000
_cell.length_b   1.000
_cell.length_c   1.000
_cell.angle_alpha   90.00
_cell.angle_beta   90.00
_cell.angle_gamma   90.00
#
_symmetry.space_group_name_H-M   'P 1'
#
loop_
_entity.id
_entity.type
_entity.pdbx_description
1 polymer ?
#
loop_
_entity_poly.entity_id
_entity_poly.type
_entity_poly.pdbx_seq_one_letter_code
_entity_poly.pdbx_strand_id
1 'polypeptide(L)'
;MSTKELLFSFHGRIDRKTYWIWNVIYYISIIGFGAGISKLFPAFSYLLLPIFLLVLLIPDLAITTKRWHDRNKSIYWLGLNIPLVLGRIAMPMTHPMAL
;
A
#
# COMPACT_ATOMS: atom_id res chain seq x y z
N MET A 1 -18.11 -5.86 8.75
CA MET A 1 -16.90 -6.53 8.25
C MET A 1 -15.83 -6.36 9.32
N SER A 2 -15.27 -7.45 9.84
CA SER A 2 -14.19 -7.36 10.82
C SER A 2 -12.93 -6.77 10.17
N THR A 3 -12.10 -6.01 10.89
CA THR A 3 -10.85 -5.42 10.34
C THR A 3 -9.93 -6.48 9.75
N LYS A 4 -9.89 -7.68 10.34
CA LYS A 4 -9.14 -8.81 9.78
C LYS A 4 -9.70 -9.28 8.43
N GLU A 5 -11.01 -9.39 8.29
CA GLU A 5 -11.64 -9.74 7.01
C GLU A 5 -11.45 -8.63 5.98
N LEU A 6 -11.42 -7.38 6.42
CA LEU A 6 -11.22 -6.23 5.53
C LEU A 6 -9.82 -6.26 4.91
N LEU A 7 -8.82 -6.58 5.72
CA LEU A 7 -7.40 -6.54 5.35
C LEU A 7 -6.88 -7.85 4.72
N PHE A 8 -7.42 -9.01 5.12
CA PHE A 8 -6.90 -10.31 4.70
C PHE A 8 -7.87 -11.16 3.89
N SER A 9 -9.17 -10.83 3.87
CA SER A 9 -10.10 -11.51 2.96
C SER A 9 -10.08 -10.83 1.60
N PHE A 10 -10.15 -11.61 0.53
CA PHE A 10 -10.33 -11.11 -0.84
C PHE A 10 -11.80 -11.16 -1.29
N HIS A 11 -12.69 -11.69 -0.44
CA HIS A 11 -14.11 -11.79 -0.70
C HIS A 11 -14.86 -10.65 -0.03
N GLY A 12 -15.80 -10.05 -0.76
CA GLY A 12 -16.70 -9.02 -0.26
C GLY A 12 -16.72 -7.76 -1.13
N ARG A 13 -17.72 -6.91 -0.87
CA ARG A 13 -17.88 -5.60 -1.51
C ARG A 13 -17.46 -4.53 -0.51
N ILE A 14 -16.74 -3.51 -0.96
CA ILE A 14 -16.34 -2.38 -0.12
C ILE A 14 -16.97 -1.11 -0.64
N ASP A 15 -17.37 -0.24 0.29
CA ASP A 15 -17.84 1.09 -0.05
C ASP A 15 -16.66 2.01 -0.42
N ARG A 16 -16.97 3.07 -1.18
CA ARG A 16 -15.99 4.10 -1.57
C ARG A 16 -15.37 4.78 -0.33
N LYS A 17 -16.15 4.99 0.74
CA LYS A 17 -15.66 5.60 1.98
C LYS A 17 -14.54 4.76 2.59
N THR A 18 -14.75 3.45 2.71
CA THR A 18 -13.76 2.51 3.26
C THR A 18 -12.47 2.50 2.44
N TYR A 19 -12.58 2.53 1.11
CA TYR A 19 -11.43 2.62 0.21
C TYR A 19 -10.59 3.88 0.47
N TRP A 20 -11.23 5.05 0.55
CA TRP A 20 -10.53 6.30 0.80
C TRP A 20 -9.94 6.38 2.22
N ILE A 21 -10.65 5.90 3.22
CA ILE A 21 -10.13 5.80 4.60
C ILE A 21 -8.87 4.93 4.63
N TRP A 22 -8.90 3.77 3.97
CA TRP A 22 -7.73 2.91 3.86
C TRP A 22 -6.56 3.61 3.16
N ASN A 23 -6.83 4.26 2.03
CA ASN A 23 -5.80 4.99 1.28
C ASN A 23 -5.15 6.10 2.13
N VAL A 24 -5.94 6.86 2.90
CA VAL A 24 -5.40 7.88 3.84
C VAL A 24 -4.54 7.23 4.93
N ILE A 25 -5.04 6.17 5.57
CA ILE A 25 -4.28 5.44 6.61
C ILE A 25 -2.98 4.87 6.03
N TYR A 26 -3.02 4.35 4.80
CA TYR A 26 -1.88 3.82 4.08
C TYR A 26 -0.79 4.88 3.87
N TYR A 27 -1.16 6.05 3.32
CA TYR A 27 -0.21 7.14 3.11
C TYR A 27 0.35 7.72 4.43
N ILE A 28 -0.50 7.89 5.45
CA ILE A 28 -0.06 8.32 6.78
C ILE A 28 0.92 7.31 7.39
N SER A 29 0.65 6.02 7.24
CA SER A 29 1.52 4.94 7.75
C SER A 29 2.88 4.95 7.06
N ILE A 30 2.92 5.15 5.74
CA ILE A 30 4.18 5.23 4.98
C ILE A 30 5.01 6.44 5.43
N ILE A 31 4.40 7.63 5.49
CA ILE A 31 5.09 8.86 5.88
C ILE A 31 5.57 8.77 7.33
N GLY A 32 4.70 8.33 8.24
CA GLY A 32 5.00 8.18 9.66
C GLY A 32 6.10 7.14 9.91
N PHE A 33 6.02 5.99 9.24
CA PHE A 33 7.03 4.94 9.38
C PHE A 33 8.36 5.36 8.75
N GLY A 34 8.34 5.98 7.56
CA GLY A 34 9.55 6.48 6.90
C GLY A 34 10.27 7.52 7.75
N ALA A 35 9.55 8.51 8.29
CA ALA A 35 10.13 9.53 9.16
C ALA A 35 10.61 8.95 10.51
N GLY A 36 9.82 8.04 11.10
CA GLY A 36 10.15 7.42 12.39
C GLY A 36 11.36 6.49 12.32
N ILE A 37 11.42 5.61 11.32
CA ILE A 37 12.52 4.64 11.17
C ILE A 37 13.84 5.34 10.83
N SER A 38 13.78 6.42 10.05
CA SER A 38 14.96 7.22 9.71
C SER A 38 15.55 7.91 10.93
N LYS A 39 14.73 8.28 11.92
CA LYS A 39 15.17 8.93 13.16
C LYS A 39 15.63 7.94 14.23
N LEU A 40 14.97 6.79 14.35
CA LEU A 40 15.26 5.78 15.38
C LEU A 40 16.36 4.79 14.96
N PHE A 41 16.36 4.36 13.70
CA PHE A 41 17.26 3.33 13.18
C PHE A 41 17.79 3.70 11.78
N PRO A 42 18.61 4.77 11.67
CA PRO A 42 19.12 5.25 10.38
C PRO A 42 19.94 4.19 9.62
N ALA A 43 20.64 3.31 10.35
CA ALA A 43 21.46 2.23 9.76
C ALA A 43 20.64 1.05 9.21
N PHE A 44 19.36 0.94 9.53
CA PHE A 44 18.50 -0.14 9.01
C PHE A 44 17.29 0.39 8.23
N SER A 45 17.13 1.71 8.14
CA SER A 45 16.02 2.38 7.46
C SER A 45 15.86 1.91 6.02
N TYR A 46 16.97 1.74 5.29
CA TYR A 46 16.99 1.28 3.90
C TYR A 46 16.47 -0.16 3.73
N LEU A 47 16.54 -1.00 4.76
CA LEU A 47 16.04 -2.37 4.74
C LEU A 47 14.60 -2.44 5.28
N LEU A 48 14.30 -1.72 6.37
CA LEU A 48 13.00 -1.77 7.02
C LEU A 48 11.90 -1.06 6.23
N LEU A 49 12.20 0.04 5.52
CA LEU A 49 11.23 0.72 4.65
C LEU A 49 10.64 -0.20 3.58
N PRO A 50 11.45 -0.85 2.71
CA PRO A 50 10.89 -1.72 1.67
C PRO A 50 10.16 -2.94 2.25
N ILE A 51 10.64 -3.52 3.36
CA ILE A 51 9.93 -4.63 4.04
C ILE A 51 8.56 -4.16 4.54
N PHE A 52 8.49 -2.99 5.17
CA PHE A 52 7.24 -2.42 5.65
C PHE A 52 6.26 -2.13 4.51
N LEU A 53 6.76 -1.59 3.38
CA LEU A 53 5.97 -1.36 2.18
C LEU A 53 5.40 -2.68 1.61
N LEU A 54 6.19 -3.76 1.59
CA LEU A 54 5.72 -5.09 1.15
C LEU A 54 4.62 -5.64 2.06
N VAL A 55 4.72 -5.45 3.37
CA VAL A 55 3.68 -5.87 4.32
C VAL A 55 2.41 -5.05 4.11
N LEU A 56 2.53 -3.73 3.93
CA LEU A 56 1.41 -2.84 3.65
C LEU A 56 0.76 -3.09 2.27
N LEU A 57 1.52 -3.65 1.33
CA LEU A 57 1.03 -3.98 0.00
C LEU A 57 -0.08 -5.05 0.06
N ILE A 58 0.00 -6.01 0.98
CA ILE A 58 -0.99 -7.10 1.13
C ILE A 58 -2.43 -6.56 1.33
N PRO A 59 -2.70 -5.74 2.37
CA PRO A 59 -4.03 -5.19 2.57
C PRO A 59 -4.44 -4.18 1.48
N ASP A 60 -3.49 -3.48 0.85
CA ASP A 60 -3.78 -2.62 -0.30
C ASP A 60 -4.31 -3.42 -1.50
N LEU A 61 -3.70 -4.56 -1.81
CA LEU A 61 -4.21 -5.48 -2.83
C LEU A 61 -5.58 -6.05 -2.43
N ALA A 62 -5.77 -6.46 -1.18
CA ALA A 62 -7.05 -7.02 -0.73
C ALA A 62 -8.21 -6.03 -0.92
N ILE A 63 -8.00 -4.77 -0.55
CA ILE A 63 -9.01 -3.71 -0.63
C ILE A 63 -9.25 -3.31 -2.09
N THR A 64 -8.18 -3.18 -2.88
CA THR A 64 -8.29 -2.89 -4.32
C THR A 64 -9.04 -4.01 -5.04
N THR A 65 -8.77 -5.28 -4.70
CA THR A 65 -9.44 -6.46 -5.29
C THR A 65 -10.95 -6.41 -5.07
N LYS A 66 -11.40 -6.09 -3.85
CA LYS A 66 -12.82 -5.94 -3.54
C LYS A 66 -13.48 -4.80 -4.31
N ARG A 67 -12.75 -3.70 -4.58
CA ARG A 67 -13.29 -2.58 -5.38
C ARG A 67 -13.50 -2.96 -6.83
N TRP A 68 -12.59 -3.75 -7.41
CA TRP A 68 -12.74 -4.26 -8.78
C TRP A 68 -13.85 -5.31 -8.87
N HIS A 69 -13.96 -6.19 -7.86
CA HIS A 69 -15.05 -7.15 -7.75
C HIS A 69 -16.42 -6.46 -7.68
N ASP A 70 -16.52 -5.33 -6.98
CA ASP A 70 -17.75 -4.51 -6.91
C ASP A 70 -18.20 -3.98 -8.30
N ARG A 71 -17.29 -3.89 -9.29
CA ARG A 71 -17.61 -3.51 -10.67
C ARG A 71 -17.88 -4.70 -11.60
N ASN A 72 -18.03 -5.92 -11.09
CA ASN A 72 -18.12 -7.15 -11.88
C ASN A 72 -16.98 -7.29 -12.90
N LYS A 73 -15.79 -6.77 -12.58
CA LYS A 73 -14.59 -6.91 -13.41
C LYS A 73 -13.68 -7.96 -12.80
N SER A 74 -13.03 -8.75 -13.65
CA SER A 74 -12.12 -9.80 -13.17
C SER A 74 -10.87 -9.19 -12.53
N ILE A 75 -10.29 -9.95 -11.60
CA ILE A 75 -9.10 -9.60 -10.82
C ILE A 75 -7.89 -9.30 -11.72
N TYR A 76 -7.90 -9.72 -12.99
CA TYR A 76 -6.84 -9.42 -13.96
C TYR A 76 -6.61 -7.92 -14.19
N TRP A 77 -7.63 -7.08 -13.97
CA TRP A 77 -7.47 -5.63 -14.05
C TRP A 77 -6.70 -5.02 -12.86
N LEU A 78 -6.54 -5.77 -11.77
CA LEU A 78 -5.64 -5.39 -10.68
C LEU A 78 -4.20 -5.27 -11.18
N GLY A 79 -3.84 -6.03 -12.22
CA GLY A 79 -2.58 -5.91 -12.95
C GLY A 79 -2.34 -4.50 -13.50
N LEU A 80 -3.39 -3.74 -13.82
CA LEU A 80 -3.27 -2.36 -14.30
C LEU A 80 -2.87 -1.37 -13.20
N ASN A 81 -2.99 -1.75 -11.93
CA ASN A 81 -2.46 -1.00 -10.80
C ASN A 81 -1.00 -1.35 -10.50
N ILE A 82 -0.43 -2.41 -11.10
CA ILE A 82 0.97 -2.79 -10.92
C ILE A 82 1.93 -1.66 -11.34
N PRO A 83 1.75 -0.95 -12.48
CA PRO A 83 2.58 0.20 -12.81
C PRO A 83 2.51 1.32 -11.77
N LEU A 84 1.33 1.54 -11.18
CA LEU A 84 1.11 2.56 -10.16
C LEU A 84 1.78 2.17 -8.83
N VAL A 85 1.69 0.90 -8.45
CA VAL A 85 2.36 0.32 -7.28
C VAL A 85 3.88 0.30 -7.48
N LEU A 86 4.37 -0.09 -8.66
CA LEU A 86 5.79 -0.05 -9.02
C LEU A 86 6.32 1.38 -9.01
N GLY A 87 5.57 2.35 -9.55
CA GLY A 87 5.92 3.76 -9.45
C GLY A 87 6.03 4.24 -8.00
N ARG A 88 5.12 3.79 -7.12
CA ARG A 88 5.16 4.10 -5.68
C ARG A 88 6.35 3.45 -4.96
N ILE A 89 6.73 2.23 -5.33
CA ILE A 89 7.89 1.51 -4.77
C ILE A 89 9.22 2.06 -5.34
N ALA A 90 9.22 2.60 -6.56
CA ALA A 90 10.40 3.19 -7.20
C ALA A 90 10.66 4.64 -6.74
N MET A 91 9.63 5.34 -6.24
CA MET A 91 9.74 6.71 -5.75
C MET A 91 10.71 6.97 -4.58
N PRO A 92 11.14 6.01 -3.73
CA PRO A 92 12.19 6.27 -2.76
C PRO A 92 13.60 6.29 -3.38
N MET A 93 13.77 5.97 -4.68
CA MET A 93 15.09 5.81 -5.30
C MET A 93 15.60 7.02 -6.10
N THR A 94 14.95 8.18 -6.04
CA THR A 94 15.61 9.41 -6.46
C THR A 94 16.40 9.95 -5.28
N HIS A 95 17.56 9.32 -5.01
CA HIS A 95 18.65 10.07 -4.39
C HIS A 95 18.82 11.36 -5.23
N PRO A 96 18.82 12.57 -4.64
CA PRO A 96 19.42 13.68 -5.35
C PRO A 96 20.87 13.25 -5.60
N MET A 97 21.19 12.94 -6.87
CA MET A 97 22.58 12.88 -7.30
C MET A 97 23.11 14.29 -7.06
N ALA A 98 23.80 14.47 -5.93
CA ALA A 98 24.61 15.63 -5.68
C ALA A 98 25.70 15.62 -6.77
N LEU A 99 25.47 16.45 -7.79
CA LEU A 99 26.52 17.00 -8.64
C LEU A 99 27.31 18.06 -7.86
#